data_AF-A0A1X2L166-F1
#
_entry.id   AF-A0A1X2L166-F1
#
_cell.length_a   1.000
_cell.length_b   1.000
_cell.length_c   1.000
_cell.angle_alpha   90.00
_cell.angle_beta   90.00
_cell.angle_gamma   90.00
#
_symmetry.space_group_name_H-M   'P 1'
#
loop_
_entity.id
_entity.type
_entity.pdbx_description
1 polymer ?
#
loop_
_entity_poly.entity_id
_entity_poly.type
_entity_poly.pdbx_seq_one_letter_code
_entity_poly.pdbx_strand_id
1 'polypeptide(L)'
;MSELLASRVPFTSIDFTGPAPSPGDDAAREAFGVAPQYGAPANVARLPVALLEERPPRASEMSVATCEQQCSALLERRRALDRRGPAGALRIPMVRGV
;
A
#
# COMPACT_ATOMS: atom_id res chain seq x y z
N MET A 1 4.04 -11.73 -2.96
CA MET A 1 4.47 -10.44 -3.55
C MET A 1 5.20 -10.59 -4.88
N SER A 2 5.77 -11.76 -5.23
CA SER A 2 6.50 -11.99 -6.49
C SER A 2 5.66 -11.91 -7.78
N GLU A 3 4.34 -11.75 -7.68
CA GLU A 3 3.45 -11.62 -8.85
C GLU A 3 3.37 -10.17 -9.37
N LEU A 4 3.62 -9.20 -8.50
CA LEU A 4 3.60 -7.77 -8.83
C LEU A 4 4.98 -7.28 -9.25
N LEU A 5 6.03 -7.82 -8.63
CA LEU A 5 7.42 -7.51 -8.91
C LEU A 5 8.12 -8.82 -9.26
N ALA A 6 8.97 -8.81 -10.29
CA ALA A 6 9.64 -10.01 -10.84
C ALA A 6 10.46 -10.81 -9.80
N SER A 7 10.70 -10.21 -8.64
CA SER A 7 11.54 -10.69 -7.57
C SER A 7 10.97 -10.30 -6.20
N ARG A 8 11.59 -10.80 -5.12
CA ARG A 8 11.32 -10.28 -3.77
C ARG A 8 11.64 -8.79 -3.74
N VAL A 9 10.73 -8.00 -3.19
CA VAL A 9 10.92 -6.56 -3.03
C VAL A 9 12.08 -6.30 -2.07
N PRO A 10 13.15 -5.62 -2.50
CA PRO A 10 14.26 -5.25 -1.63
C PRO A 10 13.85 -4.06 -0.77
N PHE A 11 13.03 -4.28 0.26
CA PHE A 11 12.63 -3.22 1.17
C PHE A 11 13.87 -2.60 1.86
N THR A 12 13.92 -1.27 1.94
CA THR A 12 14.95 -0.54 2.68
C THR A 12 14.56 -0.33 4.14
N SER A 13 13.25 -0.21 4.41
CA SER A 13 12.71 -0.20 5.78
C SER A 13 11.22 -0.56 5.79
N ILE A 14 10.76 -1.07 6.93
CA ILE A 14 9.35 -1.31 7.23
C ILE A 14 9.06 -0.70 8.60
N ASP A 15 8.02 0.13 8.67
CA ASP A 15 7.54 0.75 9.89
C ASP A 15 6.11 0.27 10.16
N PHE A 16 5.84 -0.21 11.37
CA PHE A 16 4.52 -0.64 11.82
C PHE A 16 4.02 0.25 12.97
N THR A 17 2.73 0.58 12.93
CA THR A 17 2.07 1.32 14.02
C THR A 17 1.84 0.44 15.25
N GLY A 18 1.71 -0.87 15.04
CA GLY A 18 1.49 -1.83 16.10
C GLY A 18 2.73 -2.01 17.00
N PRO A 19 2.55 -2.57 18.20
CA PRO A 19 3.67 -2.98 19.03
C PRO A 19 4.44 -4.13 18.40
N ALA A 20 5.69 -4.32 18.84
CA ALA A 20 6.47 -5.49 18.45
C ALA A 20 5.77 -6.78 18.94
N PRO A 21 5.66 -7.82 18.09
CA PRO A 21 5.10 -9.10 18.49
C PRO A 21 5.99 -9.79 19.55
N SER A 22 5.35 -10.47 20.50
CA SER A 22 6.00 -11.38 21.46
C SER A 22 5.62 -12.81 21.08
N PRO A 23 6.57 -13.74 20.87
CA PRO A 23 7.93 -13.71 21.41
C PRO A 23 9.01 -13.05 20.52
N GLY A 24 8.69 -12.56 19.33
CA GLY A 24 9.66 -11.90 18.46
C GLY A 24 9.13 -11.62 17.05
N ASP A 25 9.96 -10.99 16.22
CA ASP A 25 9.62 -10.49 14.88
C ASP A 25 10.21 -11.33 13.73
N ASP A 26 10.70 -12.55 14.00
CA ASP A 26 11.39 -13.40 13.02
C ASP A 26 10.58 -13.62 11.73
N ALA A 27 9.27 -13.86 11.86
CA ALA A 27 8.38 -14.04 10.71
C ALA A 27 8.28 -12.76 9.85
N ALA A 28 8.30 -11.59 10.48
CA ALA A 28 8.31 -10.32 9.76
C ALA A 28 9.67 -10.11 9.07
N ARG A 29 10.76 -10.41 9.76
CA ARG A 29 12.12 -10.33 9.20
C ARG A 29 12.30 -11.25 8.00
N GLU A 30 11.77 -12.47 8.06
CA GLU A 30 11.78 -13.42 6.95
C GLU A 30 10.95 -12.90 5.76
N ALA A 31 9.76 -12.36 6.03
CA ALA A 31 8.85 -11.87 4.99
C ALA A 31 9.37 -10.61 4.27
N PHE A 32 9.99 -9.67 5.00
CA PHE A 32 10.40 -8.38 4.48
C PHE A 32 11.90 -8.28 4.17
N GLY A 33 12.73 -9.19 4.70
CA GLY A 33 14.19 -9.15 4.55
C GLY A 33 14.87 -8.05 5.37
N VAL A 34 14.11 -7.24 6.13
CA VAL A 34 14.59 -6.19 7.02
C VAL A 34 13.90 -6.30 8.38
N ALA A 35 14.57 -5.82 9.43
CA ALA A 35 13.97 -5.71 10.75
C ALA A 35 12.96 -4.55 10.77
N PRO A 36 11.67 -4.77 11.07
CA PRO A 36 10.71 -3.70 11.15
C PRO A 36 10.93 -2.79 12.36
N GLN A 37 10.54 -1.52 12.22
CA GLN A 37 10.36 -0.61 13.36
C GLN A 37 8.92 -0.70 13.84
N TYR A 38 8.72 -0.70 15.16
CA TYR A 38 7.40 -0.80 15.78
C TYR A 38 7.06 0.47 16.57
N GLY A 39 5.77 0.75 16.75
CA GLY A 39 5.29 1.97 17.40
C GLY A 39 5.45 3.24 16.55
N ALA A 40 5.55 3.10 15.23
CA ALA A 40 5.62 4.23 14.31
C ALA A 40 4.27 4.97 14.20
N PRO A 41 4.25 6.24 13.77
CA PRO A 41 2.99 6.99 13.59
C PRO A 41 2.14 6.48 12.41
N ALA A 42 2.74 5.74 11.47
CA ALA A 42 2.05 5.19 10.31
C ALA A 42 2.70 3.87 9.85
N ASN A 43 1.95 3.06 9.11
CA ASN A 43 2.49 1.88 8.45
C ASN A 43 3.18 2.32 7.14
N VAL A 44 4.48 2.10 7.03
CA VAL A 44 5.29 2.58 5.90
C VAL A 44 6.19 1.46 5.40
N ALA A 45 6.17 1.23 4.09
CA ALA A 45 7.15 0.38 3.42
C ALA A 45 7.99 1.25 2.48
N ARG A 46 9.31 1.21 2.64
CA ARG A 46 10.25 1.91 1.77
C ARG A 46 10.96 0.92 0.88
N LEU A 47 11.06 1.25 -0.40
CA LEU A 47 11.72 0.46 -1.42
C LEU A 47 12.48 1.38 -2.39
N PRO A 48 13.49 0.87 -3.10
CA PRO A 48 14.22 1.65 -4.11
C PRO A 48 13.29 2.18 -5.20
N VAL A 49 13.40 3.47 -5.50
CA VAL A 49 12.59 4.12 -6.56
C VAL A 49 12.81 3.49 -7.94
N ALA A 50 13.99 2.94 -8.20
CA ALA A 50 14.33 2.28 -9.45
C ALA A 50 13.39 1.11 -9.80
N LEU A 51 12.74 0.48 -8.82
CA LEU A 51 11.74 -0.56 -9.05
C LEU A 51 10.47 -0.04 -9.73
N LEU A 52 10.19 1.26 -9.68
CA LEU A 52 9.04 1.88 -10.35
C LEU A 52 9.27 2.06 -11.85
N GLU A 53 10.53 2.02 -12.29
CA GLU A 53 10.91 2.09 -13.71
C GLU A 53 10.77 0.71 -14.41
N GLU A 54 10.63 -0.36 -13.63
CA GLU A 54 10.52 -1.72 -14.16
C GLU A 54 9.06 -2.02 -14.57
N ARG A 55 8.88 -2.48 -15.82
CA ARG A 55 7.57 -2.96 -16.28
C ARG A 55 7.20 -4.21 -15.47
N PRO A 56 5.97 -4.30 -14.91
CA PRO A 56 5.55 -5.48 -14.18
C PRO A 56 5.57 -6.74 -15.09
N PRO A 57 5.98 -7.92 -14.58
CA PRO A 57 6.21 -9.12 -15.40
C PRO A 57 4.99 -9.60 -16.20
N ARG A 58 3.77 -9.36 -15.66
CA ARG A 58 2.51 -9.80 -16.26
C ARG A 58 1.70 -8.67 -16.89
N ALA A 59 2.30 -7.49 -17.08
CA ALA A 59 1.62 -6.37 -17.72
C ALA A 59 1.54 -6.57 -19.25
N SER A 60 0.50 -7.27 -19.72
CA SER A 60 0.14 -7.23 -21.15
C SER A 60 -0.51 -5.90 -21.49
N GLU A 61 -0.25 -5.35 -22.67
CA GLU A 61 -0.78 -4.04 -23.07
C GLU A 61 -2.31 -4.01 -23.06
N MET A 62 -2.94 -5.09 -23.51
CA MET A 62 -4.39 -5.25 -23.48
C MET A 62 -4.97 -5.29 -22.05
N SER A 63 -4.31 -5.98 -21.12
CA SER A 63 -4.75 -6.00 -19.72
C SER A 63 -4.55 -4.66 -19.02
N VAL A 64 -3.49 -3.93 -19.35
CA VAL A 64 -3.23 -2.58 -18.82
C VAL A 64 -4.33 -1.63 -19.29
N ALA A 65 -4.60 -1.56 -20.60
CA ALA A 65 -5.64 -0.69 -21.14
C ALA A 65 -7.04 -0.97 -20.56
N THR A 66 -7.39 -2.24 -20.37
CA THR A 66 -8.66 -2.63 -19.74
C THR A 66 -8.72 -2.21 -18.27
N CYS A 67 -7.63 -2.42 -17.53
CA CYS A 67 -7.52 -2.02 -16.14
C CYS A 67 -7.64 -0.49 -15.98
N GLU A 68 -6.96 0.28 -16.83
CA GLU A 68 -7.02 1.74 -16.83
C GLU A 68 -8.43 2.29 -17.07
N GLN A 69 -9.18 1.69 -18.00
CA GLN A 69 -10.58 2.04 -18.23
C GLN A 69 -11.45 1.80 -16.99
N GLN A 70 -11.28 0.64 -16.34
CA GLN A 70 -12.01 0.29 -15.12
C GLN A 70 -11.66 1.21 -13.94
N CYS A 71 -10.36 1.49 -13.73
CA CYS A 71 -9.90 2.41 -12.70
C CYS A 71 -10.43 3.83 -12.94
N SER A 72 -10.44 4.31 -14.18
CA SER A 72 -10.96 5.63 -14.53
C SER A 72 -12.44 5.77 -14.15
N ALA A 73 -13.27 4.78 -14.49
CA ALA A 73 -14.68 4.77 -14.12
C ALA A 73 -14.91 4.78 -12.60
N LEU A 74 -14.09 4.02 -11.84
CA LEU A 74 -14.16 3.99 -10.38
C LEU A 74 -13.74 5.34 -9.75
N LEU A 75 -12.69 5.95 -10.27
CA LEU A 75 -12.22 7.27 -9.81
C LEU A 75 -13.22 8.38 -10.13
N GLU A 76 -13.84 8.35 -11.31
CA GLU A 76 -14.90 9.28 -11.67
C GLU A 76 -16.11 9.16 -10.75
N ARG A 77 -16.53 7.92 -10.45
CA ARG A 77 -17.60 7.65 -9.50
C ARG A 77 -17.25 8.16 -8.10
N ARG A 78 -16.03 7.89 -7.62
CA ARG A 78 -15.54 8.42 -6.33
C ARG A 78 -15.59 9.94 -6.31
N ARG A 79 -15.03 10.60 -7.33
CA ARG A 79 -15.04 12.07 -7.45
C ARG A 79 -16.46 12.63 -7.52
N ALA A 80 -17.39 11.94 -8.19
CA ALA A 80 -18.80 12.35 -8.24
C ALA A 80 -19.51 12.25 -6.88
N LEU A 81 -19.13 11.26 -6.04
CA LEU A 81 -19.60 11.15 -4.66
C LEU A 81 -18.99 12.24 -3.77
N ASP A 82 -17.70 12.48 -3.88
CA ASP A 82 -16.99 13.49 -3.06
C ASP A 82 -17.47 14.92 -3.39
N ARG A 83 -17.81 15.20 -4.66
CA ARG A 83 -18.37 16.48 -5.12
C ARG A 83 -19.81 16.73 -4.68
N ARG A 84 -20.54 15.73 -4.18
CA ARG A 84 -21.95 15.89 -3.76
C ARG A 84 -22.13 16.46 -2.35
N GLY A 85 -21.06 16.83 -1.64
CA GLY A 85 -21.18 17.51 -0.35
C GLY A 85 -21.85 16.65 0.75
N PRO A 86 -21.97 17.17 1.99
CA PRO A 86 -21.94 16.39 3.23
C PRO A 86 -23.24 15.65 3.61
N ALA A 87 -24.01 15.13 2.65
CA ALA A 87 -25.12 14.21 2.94
C ALA A 87 -24.68 12.73 2.98
N GLY A 88 -23.43 12.42 2.58
CA GLY A 88 -22.90 11.06 2.50
C GLY A 88 -21.55 10.84 3.18
N ALA A 89 -21.11 11.76 4.05
CA ALA A 89 -19.91 11.55 4.84
C ALA A 89 -20.20 10.49 5.91
N LEU A 90 -19.88 9.22 5.61
CA LEU A 90 -19.65 8.24 6.65
C LEU A 90 -18.43 8.75 7.45
N ARG A 91 -18.73 9.44 8.56
CA ARG A 91 -17.75 9.97 9.50
C ARG A 91 -16.97 8.79 10.06
N ILE A 92 -15.71 8.64 9.65
CA ILE A 92 -14.76 7.84 10.42
C ILE A 92 -14.26 8.77 11.54
N PRO A 93 -14.52 8.50 12.82
CA PRO A 93 -14.03 9.35 13.90
C PRO A 93 -12.50 9.24 13.96
N MET A 94 -11.84 10.34 13.62
CA MET A 94 -10.44 10.56 13.92
C MET A 94 -10.33 10.79 15.43
N VAL A 95 -9.94 9.75 16.17
CA VAL A 95 -9.54 9.88 17.58
C VAL A 95 -8.25 10.69 17.61
N ARG A 96 -8.33 11.96 18.01
CA ARG A 96 -7.17 12.74 18.47
C ARG A 96 -6.91 12.32 19.92
N GLY A 97 -5.83 11.59 20.14
CA GLY A 97 -5.27 11.37 21.47
C GLY A 97 -4.55 12.63 21.95
N VAL A 98 -4.85 13.02 23.18
CA VAL A 98 -4.13 13.99 24.02
C VAL A 98 -2.79 13.41 24.44
#